data_AF-A0A897NND3-F1
#
_entry.id   AF-A0A897NND3-F1
#
_cell.length_a   1.000
_cell.length_b   1.000
_cell.length_c   1.000
_cell.angle_alpha   90.00
_cell.angle_beta   90.00
_cell.angle_gamma   90.00
#
_symmetry.space_group_name_H-M   'P 1'
#
loop_
_entity.id
_entity.type
_entity.pdbx_description
1 polymer ?
#
loop_
_entity_poly.entity_id
_entity_poly.type
_entity_poly.pdbx_seq_one_letter_code
_entity_poly.pdbx_strand_id
1 'polypeptide(L)'
;MTDDRSERLRKRRKRSTEAVERQHDGSADRGDSSQPDRKRSYSSGNDDADTSASDDGGAIKEEQVGTYMYLPETQTKELRRLYNVLKAEYEFKYDDDFEKNRHFYPLVVQYGLEQLDELSASEIRTRLEEIP
;
A
#
# COMPACT_ATOMS: atom_id res chain seq x y z
N MET A 1 -31.23 5.63 31.97
CA MET A 1 -30.60 6.92 31.59
C MET A 1 -29.65 6.66 30.43
N THR A 2 -30.12 6.81 29.20
CA THR A 2 -29.36 6.49 27.97
C THR A 2 -29.71 7.56 26.92
N ASP A 3 -29.23 8.78 27.16
CA ASP A 3 -29.54 9.93 26.29
C ASP A 3 -28.30 10.75 25.88
N ASP A 4 -27.08 10.30 26.21
CA ASP A 4 -25.86 11.10 25.96
C ASP A 4 -25.33 10.96 24.53
N ARG A 5 -25.48 9.78 23.90
CA ARG A 5 -24.92 9.51 22.56
C ARG A 5 -25.67 10.23 21.45
N SER A 6 -26.99 10.34 21.58
CA SER A 6 -27.88 10.96 20.59
C SER A 6 -27.75 12.49 20.55
N GLU A 7 -27.61 13.12 21.72
CA GLU A 7 -27.32 14.55 21.89
C GLU A 7 -25.99 14.96 21.24
N ARG A 8 -24.95 14.15 21.44
CA ARG A 8 -23.61 14.40 20.86
C ARG A 8 -23.61 14.37 19.34
N LEU A 9 -24.34 13.42 18.75
CA LEU A 9 -24.51 13.32 17.29
C LEU A 9 -25.25 14.52 16.70
N ARG A 10 -26.28 15.03 17.39
CA ARG A 10 -27.03 16.22 16.97
C ARG A 10 -26.19 17.49 17.01
N LYS A 11 -25.37 17.68 18.06
CA LYS A 11 -24.46 18.85 18.16
C LYS A 11 -23.40 18.89 17.06
N ARG A 12 -22.90 17.72 16.63
CA ARG A 12 -21.92 17.64 15.54
C ARG A 12 -22.51 18.09 14.19
N ARG A 13 -23.75 17.68 13.88
CA ARG A 13 -24.40 18.06 12.60
C ARG A 13 -24.71 19.56 12.51
N LYS A 14 -25.13 20.20 13.62
CA LYS A 14 -25.40 21.65 13.62
C LYS A 14 -24.13 22.49 13.34
N ARG A 15 -22.98 22.09 13.89
CA ARG A 15 -21.70 22.78 13.63
C ARG A 15 -21.25 22.66 12.17
N SER A 16 -21.54 21.54 11.51
CA SER A 16 -21.17 21.36 10.09
C SER A 16 -22.03 22.17 9.13
N THR A 17 -23.30 22.47 9.46
CA THR A 17 -24.16 23.30 8.60
C THR A 17 -23.87 24.79 8.77
N GLU A 18 -23.62 25.24 10.01
CA GLU A 18 -23.26 26.66 10.29
C GLU A 18 -21.90 27.07 9.72
N ALA A 19 -20.96 26.12 9.56
CA ALA A 19 -19.64 26.38 8.97
C ALA A 19 -19.69 26.59 7.45
N VAL A 20 -20.70 26.04 6.76
CA VAL A 20 -20.85 26.15 5.30
C VAL A 20 -21.61 27.43 4.92
N GLU A 21 -22.54 27.89 5.75
CA GLU A 21 -23.29 29.14 5.50
C GLU A 21 -22.45 30.41 5.70
N ARG A 22 -21.28 30.35 6.36
CA ARG A 22 -20.40 31.52 6.57
C ARG A 22 -19.42 31.80 5.42
N GLN A 23 -19.42 31.01 4.34
CA GLN A 23 -18.47 31.17 3.22
C GLN A 23 -19.09 31.71 1.93
N HIS A 24 -20.35 32.18 1.94
CA HIS A 24 -21.04 32.57 0.72
C HIS A 24 -21.62 33.99 0.73
N ASP A 25 -20.82 34.98 1.15
CA ASP A 25 -21.08 36.40 0.84
C ASP A 25 -19.75 37.19 0.69
N GLY A 26 -19.55 37.86 -0.45
CA GLY A 26 -18.43 38.80 -0.66
C GLY A 26 -17.63 38.73 -1.97
N SER A 27 -18.21 39.25 -3.07
CA SER A 27 -17.62 40.08 -4.15
C SER A 27 -16.23 39.77 -4.82
N ALA A 28 -16.31 39.48 -6.14
CA ALA A 28 -15.63 40.07 -7.32
C ALA A 28 -14.11 40.39 -7.41
N ASP A 29 -13.54 39.95 -8.55
CA ASP A 29 -12.56 40.61 -9.46
C ASP A 29 -11.09 40.11 -9.52
N ARG A 30 -10.59 40.03 -10.78
CA ARG A 30 -9.21 39.91 -11.31
C ARG A 30 -8.42 38.59 -11.22
N GLY A 31 -8.32 37.92 -12.37
CA GLY A 31 -7.14 37.96 -13.26
C GLY A 31 -5.77 37.45 -12.78
N ASP A 32 -5.20 36.59 -13.64
CA ASP A 32 -3.78 36.35 -13.90
C ASP A 32 -3.04 35.18 -13.18
N SER A 33 -2.26 34.54 -14.03
CA SER A 33 -1.42 33.35 -13.94
C SER A 33 -0.55 33.18 -12.69
N SER A 34 -0.36 31.92 -12.29
CA SER A 34 0.96 31.27 -12.04
C SER A 34 0.80 29.97 -11.26
N GLN A 35 1.14 28.84 -11.88
CA GLN A 35 1.69 27.67 -11.17
C GLN A 35 3.01 28.08 -10.48
N PRO A 36 3.47 27.43 -9.38
CA PRO A 36 3.62 25.97 -9.32
C PRO A 36 3.42 25.26 -7.94
N ASP A 37 3.39 23.94 -8.05
CA ASP A 37 3.77 22.91 -7.08
C ASP A 37 3.25 22.98 -5.64
N ARG A 38 2.15 22.24 -5.41
CA ARG A 38 1.92 21.55 -4.14
C ARG A 38 1.83 20.06 -4.38
N LYS A 39 2.87 19.37 -3.91
CA LYS A 39 2.96 17.93 -3.68
C LYS A 39 1.60 17.39 -3.23
N ARG A 40 0.91 16.71 -4.15
CA ARG A 40 -0.23 15.86 -3.79
C ARG A 40 0.38 14.62 -3.14
N SER A 41 0.34 14.60 -1.81
CA SER A 41 0.41 13.36 -1.05
C SER A 41 -0.79 12.52 -1.49
N TYR A 42 -0.57 11.58 -2.39
CA TYR A 42 -1.54 10.54 -2.70
C TYR A 42 -1.58 9.62 -1.49
N SER A 43 -2.50 9.89 -0.57
CA SER A 43 -3.02 8.89 0.34
C SER A 43 -3.79 7.87 -0.49
N SER A 44 -3.07 6.92 -1.10
CA SER A 44 -3.68 5.66 -1.54
C SER A 44 -3.89 4.84 -0.28
N GLY A 45 -5.00 5.11 0.41
CA GLY A 45 -5.51 4.22 1.42
C GLY A 45 -6.13 3.03 0.71
N ASN A 46 -5.38 1.93 0.66
CA ASN A 46 -5.92 0.58 0.74
C ASN A 46 -4.78 -0.41 0.96
N ASP A 47 -4.17 -0.37 2.14
CA ASP A 47 -3.42 -1.51 2.65
C ASP A 47 -4.17 -2.00 3.87
N ASP A 48 -4.75 -3.19 3.72
CA ASP A 48 -5.26 -3.99 4.82
C ASP A 48 -4.23 -3.97 5.95
N ALA A 49 -4.64 -3.34 7.06
CA ALA A 49 -3.88 -3.31 8.29
C ALA A 49 -3.88 -4.70 8.91
N ASP A 50 -3.02 -5.58 8.38
CA ASP A 50 -2.58 -6.78 9.07
C ASP A 50 -1.42 -6.36 9.98
N THR A 51 -1.79 -5.81 11.13
CA THR A 51 -0.85 -5.48 12.20
C THR A 51 -1.00 -6.54 13.29
N SER A 52 -0.53 -7.76 13.03
CA SER A 52 -0.04 -8.64 14.08
C SER A 52 1.36 -8.16 14.45
N ALA A 53 1.42 -7.25 15.41
CA ALA A 53 2.67 -6.85 16.03
C ALA A 53 3.12 -7.97 16.97
N SER A 54 3.82 -8.95 16.40
CA SER A 54 4.64 -9.92 17.13
C SER A 54 6.08 -9.38 17.09
N ASP A 55 6.46 -8.72 18.17
CA ASP A 55 7.77 -8.09 18.40
C ASP A 55 8.85 -9.16 18.61
N ASP A 56 9.62 -9.53 17.58
CA ASP A 56 10.92 -10.22 17.75
C ASP A 56 11.91 -10.08 16.56
N GLY A 57 11.94 -8.92 15.90
CA GLY A 57 12.95 -8.66 14.88
C GLY A 57 12.98 -7.18 14.55
N GLY A 58 14.16 -6.59 14.48
CA GLY A 58 14.37 -5.15 14.31
C GLY A 58 13.49 -4.53 13.21
N ALA A 59 13.28 -3.21 13.29
CA ALA A 59 12.45 -2.52 12.30
C ALA A 59 12.98 -2.85 10.90
N ILE A 60 12.15 -3.48 10.05
CA ILE A 60 12.53 -3.94 8.69
C ILE A 60 13.22 -2.83 7.89
N LYS A 61 12.85 -1.57 8.16
CA LYS A 61 13.41 -0.37 7.53
C LYS A 61 14.87 -0.08 7.87
N GLU A 62 15.39 -0.63 8.96
CA GLU A 62 16.78 -0.53 9.39
C GLU A 62 17.64 -1.63 8.75
N GLU A 63 17.03 -2.77 8.41
CA GLU A 63 17.72 -3.95 7.87
C GLU A 63 17.64 -4.04 6.33
N GLN A 64 16.55 -3.56 5.73
CA GLN A 64 16.26 -3.74 4.30
C GLN A 64 16.08 -2.42 3.55
N VAL A 65 16.56 -2.38 2.31
CA VAL A 65 16.43 -1.23 1.42
C VAL A 65 15.07 -1.25 0.72
N GLY A 66 14.23 -0.27 1.05
CA GLY A 66 12.93 -0.08 0.38
C GLY A 66 13.11 0.17 -1.12
N THR A 67 12.58 -0.73 -1.94
CA THR A 67 12.71 -0.69 -3.40
C THR A 67 11.34 -0.58 -4.05
N TYR A 68 11.15 0.43 -4.89
CA TYR A 68 9.92 0.62 -5.68
C TYR A 68 10.13 0.13 -7.11
N MET A 69 9.15 -0.62 -7.63
CA MET A 69 9.20 -1.19 -8.98
C MET A 69 7.82 -1.15 -9.64
N TYR A 70 7.80 -1.08 -10.96
CA TYR A 70 6.58 -1.21 -11.76
C TYR A 70 6.51 -2.63 -12.31
N LEU A 71 5.40 -3.32 -12.02
CA LEU A 71 5.14 -4.66 -12.52
C LEU A 71 3.86 -4.66 -13.36
N PRO A 72 3.77 -5.52 -14.40
CA PRO A 72 2.50 -5.79 -15.06
C PRO A 72 1.40 -6.18 -14.06
N GLU A 73 0.15 -5.83 -14.38
CA GLU A 73 -1.00 -6.14 -13.50
C GLU A 73 -1.14 -7.64 -13.28
N THR A 74 -0.88 -8.44 -14.32
CA THR A 74 -0.89 -9.90 -14.28
C THR A 74 0.07 -10.44 -13.23
N GLN A 75 1.32 -9.97 -13.25
CA GLN A 75 2.35 -10.36 -12.27
C GLN A 75 1.97 -9.92 -10.85
N THR A 76 1.43 -8.72 -10.69
CA THR A 76 0.98 -8.23 -9.38
C THR A 76 -0.14 -9.10 -8.80
N LYS A 77 -1.08 -9.53 -9.64
CA LYS A 77 -2.18 -10.44 -9.26
C LYS A 77 -1.65 -11.83 -8.87
N GLU A 78 -0.69 -12.35 -9.63
CA GLU A 78 -0.06 -13.64 -9.34
C GLU A 78 0.72 -13.61 -8.03
N LEU A 79 1.51 -12.57 -7.77
CA LEU A 79 2.23 -12.39 -6.50
C LEU A 79 1.26 -12.37 -5.31
N ARG A 80 0.15 -11.63 -5.41
CA ARG A 80 -0.88 -11.59 -4.34
C ARG A 80 -1.51 -12.97 -4.10
N ARG A 81 -1.85 -13.69 -5.17
CA ARG A 81 -2.41 -15.04 -5.06
C ARG A 81 -1.41 -15.99 -4.39
N LEU A 82 -0.16 -15.97 -4.86
CA LEU A 82 0.90 -16.84 -4.35
C LEU A 82 1.19 -16.56 -2.87
N TYR A 83 1.28 -15.29 -2.48
CA TYR A 83 1.44 -14.89 -1.08
C TYR A 83 0.35 -15.47 -0.19
N ASN A 84 -0.92 -15.32 -0.57
CA ASN A 84 -2.03 -15.80 0.27
C ASN A 84 -2.01 -17.31 0.46
N VAL A 85 -1.63 -18.07 -0.58
CA VAL A 85 -1.50 -19.53 -0.50
C VAL A 85 -0.34 -19.92 0.41
N LEU A 86 0.85 -19.36 0.18
CA LEU A 86 2.04 -19.68 0.97
C LEU A 86 1.89 -19.25 2.43
N LYS A 87 1.29 -18.08 2.68
CA LYS A 87 0.98 -17.58 4.03
C LYS A 87 0.13 -18.60 4.78
N ALA A 88 -1.01 -18.99 4.20
CA ALA A 88 -1.94 -19.93 4.83
C ALA A 88 -1.30 -21.30 5.09
N GLU A 89 -0.53 -21.84 4.14
CA GLU A 89 0.16 -23.12 4.31
C GLU A 89 1.26 -23.05 5.38
N TYR A 90 2.03 -21.96 5.41
CA TYR A 90 3.11 -21.76 6.37
C TYR A 90 2.57 -21.59 7.79
N GLU A 91 1.64 -20.65 7.99
CA GLU A 91 1.04 -20.36 9.29
C GLU A 91 0.30 -21.58 9.86
N PHE A 92 -0.44 -22.31 9.02
CA PHE A 92 -1.10 -23.54 9.46
C PHE A 92 -0.10 -24.60 9.94
N LYS A 93 1.06 -24.69 9.28
CA LYS A 93 2.04 -25.75 9.54
C LYS A 93 2.97 -25.43 10.71
N TYR A 94 3.34 -24.16 10.87
CA TYR A 94 4.39 -23.74 11.80
C TYR A 94 3.89 -22.86 12.94
N ASP A 95 2.63 -22.41 12.92
CA ASP A 95 2.03 -21.51 13.92
C ASP A 95 2.87 -20.21 14.09
N ASP A 96 3.41 -19.71 12.98
CA ASP A 96 4.31 -18.55 12.93
C ASP A 96 3.95 -17.61 11.76
N ASP A 97 4.13 -16.31 11.95
CA ASP A 97 3.66 -15.24 11.06
C ASP A 97 4.44 -15.21 9.73
N PHE A 98 3.73 -15.22 8.59
CA PHE A 98 4.36 -15.13 7.26
C PHE A 98 4.15 -13.76 6.61
N GLU A 99 4.99 -12.79 7.00
CA GLU A 99 4.94 -11.41 6.51
C GLU A 99 5.41 -11.18 5.05
N LYS A 100 4.74 -10.26 4.34
CA LYS A 100 5.08 -9.87 2.95
C LYS A 100 6.51 -9.36 2.80
N ASN A 101 6.87 -8.33 3.56
CA ASN A 101 8.11 -7.59 3.37
C ASN A 101 9.30 -8.30 4.01
N ARG A 102 9.08 -8.98 5.15
CA ARG A 102 10.15 -9.71 5.85
C ARG A 102 10.45 -11.05 5.18
N HIS A 103 9.44 -11.78 4.71
CA HIS A 103 9.59 -13.17 4.25
C HIS A 103 9.32 -13.33 2.76
N PHE A 104 8.12 -12.98 2.29
CA PHE A 104 7.68 -13.33 0.94
C PHE A 104 8.48 -12.66 -0.18
N TYR A 105 8.61 -11.33 -0.16
CA TYR A 105 9.31 -10.62 -1.24
C TYR A 105 10.80 -10.97 -1.33
N PRO A 106 11.56 -11.02 -0.21
CA PRO A 106 12.94 -11.51 -0.25
C PRO A 106 13.05 -12.91 -0.85
N LEU A 107 12.14 -13.82 -0.51
CA LEU A 107 12.12 -15.18 -1.05
C LEU A 107 11.92 -15.18 -2.57
N VAL A 108 10.91 -14.46 -3.05
CA VAL A 108 10.63 -14.35 -4.50
C VAL A 108 11.82 -13.79 -5.25
N VAL A 109 12.45 -12.73 -4.72
CA VAL A 109 13.61 -12.11 -5.36
C VAL A 109 14.80 -13.04 -5.37
N GLN A 110 15.11 -13.72 -4.26
CA GLN A 110 16.24 -14.66 -4.18
C GLN A 110 16.11 -15.79 -5.22
N TYR A 111 14.95 -16.45 -5.29
CA TYR A 111 14.72 -17.52 -6.27
C TYR A 111 14.69 -17.01 -7.71
N GLY A 112 14.27 -15.75 -7.92
CA GLY A 112 14.34 -15.10 -9.23
C GLY A 112 15.79 -14.83 -9.66
N LEU A 113 16.63 -14.35 -8.73
CA LEU A 113 18.05 -14.10 -8.99
C LEU A 113 18.80 -15.40 -9.30
N GLU A 114 18.58 -16.46 -8.51
CA GLU A 114 19.19 -17.77 -8.74
C GLU A 114 18.83 -18.32 -10.12
N GLN A 115 17.55 -18.27 -10.50
CA GLN A 115 17.13 -18.74 -11.83
C GLN A 115 17.69 -17.88 -12.97
N LEU A 116 17.85 -16.56 -12.77
CA LEU A 116 18.40 -15.68 -13.80
C LEU A 116 19.92 -15.85 -13.96
N ASP A 117 20.64 -16.18 -12.89
CA ASP A 117 22.09 -16.42 -12.91
C ASP A 117 22.47 -17.65 -13.75
N GLU A 118 21.55 -18.62 -13.85
CA GLU A 118 21.73 -19.83 -14.66
C GLU A 118 21.50 -19.61 -16.16
N LEU A 119 20.91 -18.47 -16.57
CA LEU A 119 20.52 -18.22 -17.96
C LEU A 119 21.60 -17.45 -18.74
N SER A 120 21.78 -17.86 -20.00
CA SER A 120 22.58 -17.11 -20.96
C SER A 120 21.86 -15.85 -21.44
N ALA A 121 22.61 -14.87 -21.95
CA ALA A 121 22.05 -13.64 -22.52
C ALA A 121 21.05 -13.90 -23.66
N SER A 122 21.26 -14.94 -24.47
CA SER A 122 20.30 -15.34 -25.52
C SER A 122 18.99 -15.86 -24.95
N GLU A 123 19.04 -16.67 -23.89
CA GLU A 123 17.84 -17.20 -23.25
C GLU A 123 17.06 -16.09 -22.54
N ILE A 124 17.75 -15.17 -21.87
CA ILE A 124 17.14 -13.98 -21.29
C ILE A 124 16.41 -13.17 -22.36
N ARG A 125 17.02 -12.96 -23.53
CA ARG A 125 16.37 -12.24 -24.64
C ARG A 125 15.08 -12.93 -25.07
N THR A 126 15.09 -14.26 -25.24
CA THR A 126 13.89 -15.01 -25.59
C THR A 126 12.79 -14.87 -24.52
N ARG A 127 13.14 -14.97 -23.23
CA ARG A 127 12.17 -14.80 -22.14
C ARG A 127 11.59 -13.39 -22.07
N LEU A 128 12.37 -12.37 -22.38
CA LEU A 128 11.89 -10.99 -22.43
C LEU A 128 10.84 -10.77 -23.52
N GLU A 129 10.90 -11.52 -24.63
CA GLU A 129 9.90 -11.45 -25.70
C GLU A 129 8.55 -12.11 -25.31
N GLU A 130 8.54 -12.92 -24.25
CA GLU A 130 7.35 -13.59 -23.71
C GLU A 130 6.64 -12.79 -22.60
N ILE A 131 7.30 -11.76 -22.04
CA ILE A 131 6.71 -10.90 -21.02
C ILE A 131 5.85 -9.83 -21.73
N PRO A 132 4.54 -9.75 -21.41
CA PRO A 132 3.61 -8.82 -22.05
C PRO A 132 3.86 -7.35 -21.69
#